data_AF-A0AAF0ZHP0-F1
#
_entry.id   AF-A0AAF0ZHP0-F1
#
_cell.length_a   1.000
_cell.length_b   1.000
_cell.length_c   1.000
_cell.angle_alpha   90.00
_cell.angle_beta   90.00
_cell.angle_gamma   90.00
#
_symmetry.space_group_name_H-M   'P 1'
#
loop_
_entity.id
_entity.type
_entity.pdbx_description
1 polymer ?
#
loop_
_entity_poly.entity_id
_entity_poly.type
_entity_poly.pdbx_seq_one_letter_code
_entity_poly.pdbx_strand_id
1 'polypeptide(L)' 'MRRRVVLLPDSIQELLDIGAEKYGISLAKVLTEDGALIEDIAVIRDGDHLVLATSEN' A
#
# COMPACT_ATOMS: atom_id res chain seq x y z
N MET A 1 5.55 -4.60 -15.45
CA MET A 1 5.09 -4.23 -14.10
C MET A 1 5.41 -5.38 -13.15
N ARG A 2 6.19 -5.15 -12.08
CA ARG A 2 6.50 -6.21 -11.11
C ARG A 2 5.36 -6.31 -10.10
N ARG A 3 4.43 -7.25 -10.31
CA ARG A 3 3.47 -7.67 -9.29
C ARG A 3 4.20 -8.48 -8.22
N ARG A 4 4.07 -8.07 -6.98
CA ARG A 4 4.57 -8.81 -5.81
C ARG A 4 3.40 -9.02 -4.88
N VAL A 5 3.26 -10.25 -4.41
CA VAL A 5 2.28 -10.61 -3.40
C VAL A 5 2.96 -10.43 -2.05
N VAL A 6 2.34 -9.66 -1.19
CA VAL A 6 2.75 -9.50 0.21
C VAL A 6 1.63 -10.12 1.04
N LEU A 7 1.99 -10.81 2.13
CA LEU A 7 0.98 -11.24 3.10
C LEU A 7 0.26 -10.01 3.63
N LEU A 8 -1.06 -10.10 3.81
CA LEU A 8 -1.87 -9.02 4.38
C LEU A 8 -1.30 -8.68 5.76
N PRO A 9 -0.67 -7.50 5.94
CA PRO A 9 -0.19 -7.09 7.25
C PRO A 9 -1.37 -6.75 8.16
N ASP A 10 -1.11 -6.70 9.46
CA ASP A 10 -2.14 -6.34 10.45
C ASP A 10 -2.46 -4.83 10.42
N SER A 11 -1.66 -4.01 9.72
CA SER A 11 -1.85 -2.56 9.64
C SER A 11 -1.33 -1.93 8.35
N ILE A 12 -2.00 -0.86 7.90
CA ILE A 12 -1.57 -0.02 6.76
C ILE A 12 -0.16 0.55 6.98
N GLN A 13 0.18 0.91 8.22
CA GLN A 13 1.51 1.44 8.55
C GLN A 13 2.62 0.43 8.23
N GLU A 14 2.39 -0.85 8.54
CA GLU A 14 3.35 -1.93 8.27
C GLU A 14 3.48 -2.19 6.77
N LEU A 15 2.36 -2.12 6.01
CA LEU A 15 2.39 -2.16 4.55
C LEU A 15 3.24 -1.02 3.97
N LEU A 16 3.06 0.20 4.49
CA LEU A 16 3.80 1.39 4.07
C LEU A 16 5.28 1.28 4.41
N ASP A 17 5.63 0.74 5.59
CA ASP A 17 7.01 0.54 6.02
C ASP A 17 7.73 -0.50 5.15
N ILE A 18 7.07 -1.65 4.89
CA ILE A 18 7.58 -2.68 3.97
C ILE A 18 7.74 -2.10 2.56
N GLY A 19 6.79 -1.30 2.10
CA GLY A 19 6.88 -0.62 0.82
C GLY A 19 8.03 0.40 0.82
N ALA A 20 8.21 1.17 1.89
CA ALA A 20 9.23 2.19 1.98
C ALA A 20 10.64 1.58 2.00
N GLU A 21 10.83 0.49 2.75
CA GLU A 21 12.08 -0.27 2.77
C GLU A 21 12.35 -0.91 1.39
N LYS A 22 11.33 -1.49 0.75
CA LYS A 22 11.50 -2.18 -0.54
C LYS A 22 11.75 -1.24 -1.72
N TYR A 23 11.08 -0.09 -1.74
CA TYR A 23 11.18 0.87 -2.84
C TYR A 23 12.19 2.00 -2.53
N GLY A 24 12.65 2.12 -1.29
CA GLY A 24 13.56 3.18 -0.85
C GLY A 24 12.93 4.57 -0.91
N ILE A 25 11.59 4.66 -0.87
CA ILE A 25 10.82 5.91 -0.97
C ILE A 25 9.83 6.00 0.19
N SER A 26 9.66 7.20 0.72
CA SER A 26 8.72 7.47 1.82
C SER A 26 7.28 7.42 1.33
N LEU A 27 6.66 6.26 1.46
CA LEU A 27 5.25 6.04 1.19
C LEU A 27 4.43 6.59 2.36
N ALA A 28 3.39 7.36 2.04
CA ALA A 28 2.54 7.98 3.05
C ALA A 28 1.08 7.58 2.91
N LYS A 29 0.68 7.10 1.72
CA LYS A 29 -0.71 6.84 1.37
C LYS A 29 -0.80 5.52 0.60
N VAL A 30 -1.85 4.76 0.89
CA VAL A 30 -2.23 3.59 0.10
C VAL A 30 -3.51 3.94 -0.62
N LEU A 31 -3.58 3.63 -1.90
CA LEU A 31 -4.71 3.89 -2.79
C LEU A 31 -5.17 2.55 -3.39
N THR A 32 -6.45 2.44 -3.73
CA THR A 32 -6.94 1.34 -4.56
C THR A 32 -6.58 1.58 -6.04
N GLU A 33 -6.78 0.58 -6.90
CA GLU A 33 -6.68 0.73 -8.37
C GLU A 33 -7.56 1.88 -8.90
N ASP A 34 -8.68 2.14 -8.22
CA ASP A 34 -9.63 3.23 -8.54
C ASP A 34 -9.16 4.61 -8.04
N GLY A 35 -8.04 4.69 -7.32
CA GLY A 35 -7.51 5.92 -6.73
C GLY A 35 -8.21 6.33 -5.43
N ALA A 36 -8.96 5.42 -4.80
CA ALA A 36 -9.57 5.69 -3.50
C ALA A 36 -8.52 5.51 -2.39
N LEU A 37 -8.45 6.46 -1.47
CA LEU A 37 -7.54 6.39 -0.32
C LEU A 37 -7.99 5.25 0.62
N ILE A 38 -7.05 4.37 0.93
CA ILE A 38 -7.26 3.27 1.86
C ILE A 38 -6.73 3.70 3.22
N GLU A 39 -7.66 3.99 4.13
CA GLU A 39 -7.35 4.32 5.52
C GLU A 39 -7.33 3.08 6.41
N ASP A 40 -8.01 2.01 5.99
CA ASP A 40 -8.21 0.81 6.80
C ASP A 40 -7.84 -0.46 6.01
N ILE A 41 -7.05 -1.34 6.62
CA ILE A 41 -6.67 -2.61 6.00
C ILE A 41 -7.87 -3.55 5.85
N ALA A 42 -8.93 -3.35 6.64
CA ALA A 42 -10.15 -4.15 6.57
C ALA A 42 -10.91 -4.01 5.24
N VAL A 43 -10.66 -2.95 4.46
CA VAL A 43 -11.24 -2.81 3.11
C VAL A 43 -10.46 -3.57 2.05
N ILE A 44 -9.22 -3.97 2.34
CA ILE A 44 -8.37 -4.73 1.43
C ILE A 44 -8.81 -6.19 1.46
N ARG A 45 -9.01 -6.78 0.28
CA ARG A 45 -9.28 -8.20 0.12
C ARG A 45 -8.18 -8.89 -0.67
N ASP A 46 -8.09 -10.20 -0.50
CA ASP A 46 -7.21 -11.02 -1.33
C ASP A 46 -7.56 -10.83 -2.81
N GLY A 47 -6.56 -10.39 -3.59
CA GLY A 47 -6.71 -10.09 -5.02
C GLY A 47 -6.89 -8.61 -5.36
N ASP A 48 -6.99 -7.72 -4.36
CA ASP A 48 -7.04 -6.28 -4.61
C ASP A 48 -5.67 -5.71 -5.02
N HIS A 49 -5.67 -4.76 -5.95
CA HIS A 49 -4.43 -4.08 -6.37
C HIS A 49 -4.30 -2.77 -5.59
N LEU A 50 -3.30 -2.74 -4.72
CA LEU A 50 -2.95 -1.56 -3.94
C LEU A 50 -1.89 -0.74 -4.65
N VAL A 51 -2.11 0.56 -4.72
CA VAL A 51 -1.18 1.56 -5.23
C VAL A 51 -0.59 2.30 -4.05
N LEU A 52 0.73 2.19 -3.87
CA LEU A 52 1.45 2.90 -2.83
C LEU A 52 1.89 4.27 -3.38
N ALA A 53 1.53 5.34 -2.69
CA ALA A 53 1.86 6.71 -3.07
C ALA A 53 2.62 7.44 -1.96
N THR A 54 3.56 8.29 -2.37
CA THR A 54 4.21 9.26 -1.49
C THR A 54 3.27 10.45 -1.30
N SER A 55 3.31 11.08 -0.13
CA SER A 55 2.66 12.38 0.06
C SER A 55 3.64 13.47 -0.34
N GLU A 56 4.06 13.49 -1.61
CA GLU A 56 4.76 14.66 -2.14
C GLU A 56 3.74 15.76 -2.43
N ASN A 57 3.97 16.92 -1.84
CA ASN A 57 3.23 18.16 -2.07
C ASN A 57 3.95 19.00 -3.11
#